data_AF-A0A353SUF7-F1
#
_entry.id   AF-A0A353SUF7-F1
#
_cell.length_a   1.000
_cell.length_b   1.000
_cell.length_c   1.000
_cell.angle_alpha   90.00
_cell.angle_beta   90.00
_cell.angle_gamma   90.00
#
_symmetry.space_group_name_H-M   'P 1'
#
loop_
_entity.id
_entity.type
_entity.pdbx_description
1 polymer ?
#
loop_
_entity_poly.entity_id
_entity_poly.type
_entity_poly.pdbx_seq_one_letter_code
_entity_poly.pdbx_strand_id
1 'polypeptide(L)'
;MEIAERLRERLSNELSRLPSQFRLMLLSIGVGVVAGLGAILFDRLLGWTLHAVLETLTGYTEPPTGSSAESLFTFAPVRSFWFFIVPALGGLVSGVIVYLIAPEAEGHGTDAMIDAFHHKGGQIRKRVPFVKIIA
;
A
#
# COMPACT_ATOMS: atom_id res chain seq x y z
N MET A 1 -12.33 -24.24 6.94
CA MET A 1 -13.24 -23.05 6.96
C MET A 1 -13.92 -22.94 8.33
N GLU A 2 -14.41 -24.04 8.89
CA GLU A 2 -15.08 -24.12 10.22
C GLU A 2 -14.27 -23.59 11.43
N ILE A 3 -12.95 -23.83 11.49
CA ILE A 3 -12.11 -23.41 12.63
C ILE A 3 -11.97 -21.89 12.70
N ALA A 4 -11.80 -21.23 11.54
CA ALA A 4 -11.66 -19.78 11.45
C ALA A 4 -12.96 -19.06 11.82
N GLU A 5 -14.10 -19.62 11.43
CA GLU A 5 -15.42 -19.10 11.81
C GLU A 5 -15.67 -19.24 13.30
N ARG A 6 -15.39 -20.42 13.89
CA ARG A 6 -15.49 -20.62 15.33
C ARG A 6 -14.58 -19.71 16.13
N LEU A 7 -13.37 -19.44 15.64
CA LEU A 7 -12.43 -18.50 16.28
C LEU A 7 -12.95 -17.06 16.21
N ARG A 8 -13.48 -16.64 15.06
CA ARG A 8 -14.08 -15.32 14.87
C ARG A 8 -15.28 -15.10 15.79
N GLU A 9 -16.17 -16.08 15.89
CA GLU A 9 -17.34 -16.01 16.77
C GLU A 9 -16.97 -15.93 18.26
N ARG A 10 -15.96 -16.71 18.67
CA ARG A 10 -15.45 -16.63 20.05
C ARG A 10 -14.83 -15.26 20.35
N LEU A 11 -13.99 -14.77 19.44
CA LEU A 11 -13.40 -13.43 19.57
C LEU A 11 -14.47 -12.34 19.60
N SER A 12 -15.49 -12.40 18.74
CA SER A 12 -16.56 -11.39 18.72
C SER A 12 -17.38 -11.40 20.00
N ASN A 13 -17.67 -12.59 20.55
CA ASN A 13 -18.41 -12.71 21.80
C ASN A 13 -17.61 -12.16 22.99
N GLU A 14 -16.31 -12.48 23.09
CA GLU A 14 -15.46 -11.91 24.15
C GLU A 14 -15.26 -10.39 24.00
N LEU A 15 -15.01 -9.91 22.77
CA LEU A 15 -14.92 -8.47 22.50
C LEU A 15 -16.24 -7.74 22.82
N SER A 16 -17.40 -8.36 22.58
CA SER A 16 -18.71 -7.77 22.86
C SER A 16 -18.99 -7.58 24.35
N ARG A 17 -18.34 -8.38 25.22
CA ARG A 17 -18.49 -8.32 26.69
C ARG A 17 -17.71 -7.18 27.33
N LEU A 18 -16.74 -6.59 26.62
CA LEU A 18 -15.92 -5.50 27.13
C LEU A 18 -16.67 -4.15 27.10
N PRO A 19 -16.34 -3.22 28.01
CA PRO A 19 -16.83 -1.84 27.95
C PRO A 19 -16.52 -1.23 26.57
N SER A 20 -17.46 -0.48 26.00
CA SER A 20 -17.37 0.02 24.61
C SER A 20 -16.06 0.78 24.33
N GLN A 21 -15.59 1.58 25.29
CA GLN A 21 -14.35 2.36 25.17
C GLN A 21 -13.12 1.47 25.06
N PHE A 22 -13.03 0.42 25.87
CA PHE A 22 -11.89 -0.50 25.86
C PHE A 22 -11.86 -1.34 24.58
N ARG A 23 -13.03 -1.76 24.08
CA ARG A 23 -13.15 -2.44 22.78
C ARG A 23 -12.63 -1.57 21.64
N LEU A 24 -13.05 -0.30 21.59
CA LEU A 24 -12.60 0.63 20.55
C LEU A 24 -11.09 0.87 20.63
N MET A 25 -10.53 0.98 21.84
CA MET A 25 -9.09 1.14 22.03
C MET A 25 -8.30 -0.06 21.48
N LEU A 26 -8.73 -1.30 21.80
CA LEU A 26 -8.09 -2.51 21.27
C LEU A 26 -8.19 -2.61 19.75
N LEU A 27 -9.35 -2.27 19.18
CA LEU A 27 -9.54 -2.25 17.74
C LEU A 27 -8.63 -1.21 17.05
N SER A 28 -8.53 0.00 17.60
CA SER A 28 -7.66 1.06 17.07
C SER A 28 -6.18 0.68 17.11
N ILE A 29 -5.72 0.02 18.19
CA ILE A 29 -4.36 -0.53 18.27
C ILE A 29 -4.15 -1.58 17.15
N GLY A 30 -5.10 -2.49 16.97
CA GLY A 30 -5.05 -3.48 15.90
C GLY A 30 -4.96 -2.85 14.51
N VAL A 31 -5.78 -1.83 14.23
CA VAL A 31 -5.74 -1.07 12.97
C VAL A 31 -4.38 -0.40 12.78
N GLY A 32 -3.83 0.23 13.82
CA GLY A 32 -2.51 0.88 13.76
C GLY A 32 -1.38 -0.10 13.46
N VAL A 33 -1.38 -1.28 14.08
CA VAL A 33 -0.38 -2.33 13.82
C VAL A 33 -0.47 -2.82 12.37
N VAL A 34 -1.67 -3.12 11.89
CA VAL A 34 -1.85 -3.61 10.51
C VAL A 34 -1.47 -2.53 9.48
N ALA A 35 -1.88 -1.29 9.69
CA ALA A 35 -1.54 -0.18 8.81
C ALA A 35 -0.03 0.10 8.81
N GLY A 36 0.61 0.09 9.98
CA GLY A 36 2.05 0.29 10.12
C GLY A 36 2.88 -0.80 9.44
N LEU A 37 2.51 -2.08 9.63
CA LEU A 37 3.15 -3.19 8.94
C LEU A 37 2.96 -3.11 7.42
N GLY A 38 1.76 -2.74 6.98
CA GLY A 38 1.46 -2.50 5.56
C GLY A 38 2.33 -1.39 4.96
N ALA A 39 2.49 -0.27 5.67
CA ALA A 39 3.34 0.84 5.24
C ALA A 39 4.82 0.43 5.13
N ILE A 40 5.35 -0.29 6.12
CA ILE A 40 6.74 -0.80 6.08
C ILE A 40 6.94 -1.76 4.91
N LEU A 41 5.99 -2.67 4.69
CA LEU A 41 6.06 -3.61 3.57
C LEU A 41 6.06 -2.88 2.23
N PHE A 42 5.14 -1.92 2.05
CA PHE A 42 5.03 -1.12 0.83
C PHE A 42 6.31 -0.33 0.56
N ASP A 43 6.84 0.36 1.57
CA ASP A 43 8.11 1.10 1.49
C ASP A 43 9.27 0.21 1.02
N ARG A 44 9.39 -1.00 1.59
CA ARG A 44 10.44 -1.94 1.19
C ARG A 44 10.25 -2.47 -0.22
N LEU A 45 9.03 -2.80 -0.63
CA LEU A 45 8.75 -3.24 -2.01
C LEU A 45 9.07 -2.12 -3.02
N LEU A 46 8.74 -0.88 -2.69
CA LEU A 46 9.04 0.27 -3.53
C LEU A 46 10.56 0.46 -3.68
N GLY A 47 11.30 0.50 -2.57
CA GLY A 47 12.76 0.65 -2.59
C GLY A 47 13.46 -0.47 -3.37
N TRP A 48 13.01 -1.73 -3.20
CA TRP A 48 13.51 -2.87 -3.97
C TRP A 48 13.22 -2.73 -5.47
N THR A 49 12.02 -2.26 -5.83
CA THR A 49 11.64 -2.06 -7.24
C THR A 49 12.45 -0.93 -7.87
N LEU A 50 12.66 0.18 -7.15
CA LEU A 50 13.48 1.30 -7.63
C LEU A 50 14.92 0.85 -7.87
N HIS A 51 15.54 0.14 -6.92
CA HIS A 51 16.90 -0.39 -7.13
C HIS A 51 16.94 -1.42 -8.27
N ALA A 52 16.06 -2.43 -8.25
CA ALA A 52 16.08 -3.49 -9.26
C ALA A 52 15.84 -2.99 -10.68
N VAL A 53 14.98 -1.98 -10.86
CA VAL A 53 14.58 -1.49 -12.19
C VAL A 53 15.37 -0.24 -12.58
N LEU A 54 15.37 0.83 -11.77
CA LEU A 54 16.01 2.09 -12.14
C LEU A 54 17.54 2.02 -12.03
N GLU A 55 18.09 1.44 -10.96
CA GLU A 55 19.55 1.34 -10.83
C GLU A 55 20.14 0.46 -11.94
N THR A 56 19.55 -0.71 -12.18
CA THR A 56 20.02 -1.64 -13.21
C THR A 56 19.93 -1.06 -14.63
N LEU A 57 18.86 -0.32 -14.96
CA LEU A 57 18.64 0.17 -16.33
C LEU A 57 19.20 1.57 -16.59
N THR A 58 19.35 2.40 -15.57
CA THR A 58 19.73 3.82 -15.72
C THR A 58 20.98 4.20 -14.93
N GLY A 59 21.44 3.34 -14.00
CA GLY A 59 22.51 3.68 -13.07
C GLY A 59 22.11 4.74 -12.05
N TYR A 60 20.81 5.06 -11.93
CA TYR A 60 20.29 5.99 -10.95
C TYR A 60 20.17 5.31 -9.58
N THR A 61 20.84 5.88 -8.59
CA THR A 61 20.75 5.46 -7.19
C THR A 61 20.03 6.55 -6.40
N GLU A 62 19.03 6.15 -5.63
CA GLU A 62 18.32 7.08 -4.74
C GLU A 62 19.25 7.53 -3.60
N PRO A 63 19.39 8.84 -3.35
CA PRO A 63 20.20 9.33 -2.25
C PRO A 63 19.59 8.90 -0.91
N PRO A 64 20.40 8.44 0.06
CA PRO A 64 19.90 8.13 1.39
C PRO A 64 19.36 9.37 2.08
N THR A 65 18.34 9.18 2.94
CA THR A 65 17.69 10.26 3.67
C THR A 65 18.71 11.09 4.47
N GLY A 66 18.75 12.40 4.21
CA GLY A 66 19.68 13.34 4.87
C GLY A 66 20.95 13.66 4.07
N SER A 67 21.07 13.21 2.82
CA SER A 67 22.17 13.59 1.93
C SER A 67 22.14 15.08 1.55
N SER A 68 23.32 15.68 1.31
CA SER A 68 23.43 17.07 0.86
C SER A 68 22.82 17.27 -0.53
N ALA A 69 22.23 18.44 -0.80
CA ALA A 69 21.61 18.74 -2.08
C ALA A 69 22.57 18.58 -3.28
N GLU A 70 23.88 18.70 -3.05
CA GLU A 70 24.90 18.48 -4.10
C GLU A 70 24.98 17.03 -4.56
N SER A 71 24.65 16.07 -3.70
CA SER A 71 24.59 14.65 -4.10
C SER A 71 23.54 14.40 -5.18
N LEU A 72 22.48 15.20 -5.26
CA LEU A 72 21.42 15.06 -6.28
C LEU A 72 21.92 15.33 -7.71
N PHE A 73 22.99 16.09 -7.87
CA PHE A 73 23.52 16.50 -9.18
C PHE A 73 24.67 15.64 -9.68
N THR A 74 25.18 14.71 -8.86
CA THR A 74 26.36 13.88 -9.17
C THR A 74 26.02 12.56 -9.87
N PHE A 75 24.74 12.17 -9.91
CA PHE A 75 24.32 10.84 -10.37
C PHE A 75 24.09 10.77 -11.89
N ALA A 76 25.00 10.05 -12.57
CA ALA A 76 24.87 9.38 -13.88
C ALA A 76 24.43 10.26 -15.09
N PRO A 77 24.76 9.90 -16.34
CA PRO A 77 24.25 10.65 -17.48
C PRO A 77 22.73 10.43 -17.55
N VAL A 78 21.96 11.41 -17.07
CA VAL A 78 20.48 11.56 -17.15
C VAL A 78 19.97 11.60 -18.61
N ARG A 79 20.78 11.14 -19.58
CA ARG A 79 20.50 11.05 -21.02
C ARG A 79 19.94 9.68 -21.43
N SER A 80 19.82 8.71 -20.52
CA SER A 80 19.25 7.41 -20.88
C SER A 80 17.73 7.53 -21.04
N PHE A 81 17.24 7.32 -22.27
CA PHE A 81 15.80 7.35 -22.61
C PHE A 81 14.96 6.41 -21.72
N TRP A 82 15.60 5.39 -21.14
CA TRP A 82 15.04 4.48 -20.15
C TRP A 82 14.46 5.17 -18.91
N PHE A 83 15.00 6.32 -18.50
CA PHE A 83 14.48 7.08 -17.36
C PHE A 83 13.04 7.55 -17.56
N PHE A 84 12.62 7.78 -18.82
CA PHE A 84 11.25 8.13 -19.15
C PHE A 84 10.40 6.90 -19.46
N ILE A 85 10.97 5.90 -20.13
CA ILE A 85 10.24 4.67 -20.50
C ILE A 85 9.82 3.89 -19.25
N VAL A 86 10.70 3.75 -18.26
CA VAL A 86 10.45 2.89 -17.10
C VAL A 86 9.21 3.35 -16.31
N PRO A 87 9.09 4.64 -15.88
CA PRO A 87 7.89 5.11 -15.21
C PRO A 87 6.64 5.05 -16.09
N ALA A 88 6.77 5.30 -17.41
CA ALA A 88 5.64 5.22 -18.33
C ALA A 88 5.09 3.80 -18.45
N LEU A 89 5.98 2.80 -18.60
CA LEU A 89 5.59 1.38 -18.60
C LEU A 89 5.07 0.94 -17.24
N GLY A 90 5.70 1.38 -16.14
CA GLY A 90 5.22 1.10 -14.78
C GLY A 90 3.80 1.61 -14.56
N GLY A 91 3.52 2.85 -14.95
CA GLY A 91 2.18 3.44 -14.89
C GLY A 91 1.17 2.72 -15.80
N LEU A 92 1.58 2.30 -17.00
CA LEU A 92 0.72 1.52 -17.89
C LEU A 92 0.36 0.15 -17.30
N VAL A 93 1.36 -0.57 -16.77
CA VAL A 93 1.16 -1.89 -16.12
C VAL A 93 0.27 -1.74 -14.89
N SER A 94 0.54 -0.74 -14.05
CA SER A 94 -0.30 -0.39 -12.90
C SER A 94 -1.76 -0.14 -13.32
N GLY A 95 -1.98 0.71 -14.33
CA GLY A 95 -3.31 1.01 -14.86
C GLY A 95 -4.02 -0.24 -15.40
N VAL A 96 -3.33 -1.10 -16.13
CA VAL A 96 -3.89 -2.37 -16.65
C VAL A 96 -4.27 -3.32 -15.51
N ILE A 97 -3.43 -3.44 -14.47
CA ILE A 97 -3.71 -4.27 -13.29
C ILE A 97 -4.96 -3.76 -12.57
N VAL A 98 -5.06 -2.45 -12.33
CA VAL A 98 -6.22 -1.84 -11.67
C VAL A 98 -7.47 -2.05 -12.52
N TYR A 99 -7.41 -1.74 -13.81
CA TYR A 99 -8.55 -1.85 -14.72
C TYR A 99 -9.11 -3.29 -14.81
N LEU A 100 -8.22 -4.29 -14.88
CA LEU A 100 -8.64 -5.70 -15.05
C LEU A 100 -9.03 -6.37 -13.74
N ILE A 101 -8.32 -6.11 -12.63
CA ILE A 101 -8.47 -6.90 -11.39
C ILE A 101 -9.39 -6.23 -10.38
N ALA A 102 -9.26 -4.91 -10.19
CA ALA A 102 -10.02 -4.16 -9.19
C ALA A 102 -10.17 -2.69 -9.62
N PRO A 103 -11.09 -2.36 -10.54
CA PRO A 103 -11.30 -0.98 -10.98
C PRO A 103 -11.71 -0.07 -9.80
N GLU A 104 -12.32 -0.63 -8.75
CA GLU A 104 -12.62 0.12 -7.53
C GLU A 104 -11.37 0.54 -6.72
N ALA A 105 -10.17 0.08 -7.09
CA ALA A 105 -8.90 0.50 -6.47
C ALA A 105 -8.38 1.83 -7.03
N GLU A 106 -9.02 2.37 -8.07
CA GLU A 106 -8.65 3.64 -8.71
C GLU A 106 -8.61 4.82 -7.71
N GLY A 107 -7.70 5.76 -7.98
CA GLY A 107 -7.55 6.99 -7.21
C GLY A 107 -6.87 6.80 -5.84
N HIS A 108 -6.92 7.85 -5.03
CA HIS A 108 -6.18 7.92 -3.76
C HIS A 108 -6.68 6.92 -2.69
N GLY A 109 -7.88 6.36 -2.84
CA GLY A 109 -8.47 5.41 -1.91
C GLY A 109 -9.12 6.04 -0.67
N THR A 110 -8.80 7.29 -0.34
CA THR A 110 -9.47 8.08 0.70
C THR A 110 -10.94 8.29 0.41
N ASP A 111 -11.30 8.65 -0.83
CA ASP A 111 -12.71 8.82 -1.21
C ASP A 111 -13.50 7.51 -1.09
N ALA A 112 -12.87 6.39 -1.48
CA ALA A 112 -13.44 5.06 -1.31
C ALA A 112 -13.62 4.69 0.16
N MET A 113 -12.70 5.10 1.04
CA MET A 113 -12.83 4.92 2.50
C MET A 113 -13.99 5.76 3.05
N ILE A 114 -14.08 7.04 2.67
CA ILE A 114 -15.16 7.95 3.08
C ILE A 114 -16.50 7.38 2.63
N ASP A 115 -16.63 7.00 1.37
CA ASP A 115 -17.85 6.40 0.81
C ASP A 115 -18.18 5.06 1.47
N ALA A 116 -17.18 4.22 1.75
CA ALA A 116 -17.40 2.97 2.45
C ALA A 116 -17.98 3.22 3.86
N PHE A 117 -17.43 4.20 4.58
CA PHE A 117 -17.89 4.55 5.93
C PHE A 117 -19.31 5.13 5.93
N HIS A 118 -19.62 6.05 5.01
CA HIS A 118 -20.91 6.76 5.01
C HIS A 118 -22.05 6.01 4.31
N HIS A 119 -21.77 5.29 3.22
CA HIS A 119 -22.81 4.71 2.36
C HIS A 119 -22.79 3.19 2.29
N LYS A 120 -21.66 2.52 2.59
CA LYS A 120 -21.52 1.05 2.43
C LYS A 120 -21.34 0.30 3.75
N GLY A 121 -21.58 0.95 4.88
CA GLY A 121 -21.48 0.33 6.21
C GLY A 121 -20.08 -0.20 6.54
N GLY A 122 -19.03 0.45 6.03
CA GLY A 122 -17.63 0.10 6.22
C GLY A 122 -17.13 -1.07 5.36
N GLN A 123 -17.91 -1.53 4.37
CA GLN A 123 -17.52 -2.69 3.56
C GLN A 123 -16.61 -2.28 2.40
N ILE A 124 -15.42 -2.89 2.36
CA ILE A 124 -14.45 -2.78 1.25
C ILE A 124 -14.13 -4.20 0.75
N ARG A 125 -14.04 -4.37 -0.58
CA ARG A 125 -13.71 -5.67 -1.19
C ARG A 125 -12.27 -6.07 -0.82
N LYS A 126 -12.09 -7.29 -0.30
CA LYS A 126 -10.80 -7.79 0.22
C LYS A 126 -9.65 -7.76 -0.77
N ARG A 127 -9.92 -7.78 -2.08
CA ARG A 127 -8.89 -7.72 -3.13
C ARG A 127 -8.28 -6.33 -3.32
N VAL A 128 -8.99 -5.27 -2.92
CA VAL A 128 -8.59 -3.88 -3.19
C VAL A 128 -7.28 -3.51 -2.49
N PRO A 129 -7.07 -3.83 -1.20
CA PRO A 129 -5.80 -3.56 -0.54
C PRO A 129 -4.62 -4.27 -1.21
N PHE A 130 -4.81 -5.52 -1.66
CA PHE A 130 -3.74 -6.27 -2.33
C PHE A 130 -3.37 -5.65 -3.68
N VAL A 131 -4.37 -5.25 -4.47
CA VAL A 131 -4.13 -4.59 -5.76
C VAL A 131 -3.42 -3.26 -5.57
N LYS A 132 -3.80 -2.46 -4.56
CA LYS A 132 -3.13 -1.18 -4.24
C LYS A 132 -1.69 -1.31 -3.76
N ILE A 133 -1.28 -2.47 -3.26
CA ILE A 133 0.12 -2.70 -2.87
C ILE A 133 0.97 -3.04 -4.10
N ILE A 134 0.38 -3.67 -5.10
CA ILE A 134 1.09 -4.15 -6.30
C ILE A 134 1.16 -3.07 -7.39
N ALA A 135 0.07 -2.32 -7.57
CA ALA A 135 -0.11 -1.35 -8.64
C ALA A 135 0.17 0.09 -8.18
#